data_AF-A0A3M8AR86-F1
#
_entry.id   AF-A0A3M8AR86-F1
#
_cell.length_a   1.000
_cell.length_b   1.000
_cell.length_c   1.000
_cell.angle_alpha   90.00
_cell.angle_beta   90.00
_cell.angle_gamma   90.00
#
_symmetry.space_group_name_H-M   'P 1'
#
loop_
_entity.id
_entity.type
_entity.pdbx_description
1 polymer ?
#
loop_
_entity_poly.entity_id
_entity_poly.type
_entity_poly.pdbx_seq_one_letter_code
_entity_poly.pdbx_strand_id
1 'polypeptide(L)'
;MFLLFRFILEIIRILIWMAIFLAVTSPVVTLFFRQSSPGENIILAQAALFLLYFIFYRNRLQQSGWFPSKHNQPLSRRATALLYLSAATCFSAAIFMSYLH
;
A
#
# COMPACT_ATOMS: atom_id res chain seq x y z
N MET A 1 19.15 -0.17 -24.48
CA MET A 1 19.84 0.20 -23.23
C MET A 1 19.10 1.25 -22.41
N PHE A 2 18.70 2.39 -22.99
CA PHE A 2 18.05 3.50 -22.25
C PHE A 2 16.67 3.16 -21.63
N LEU A 3 15.86 2.32 -22.30
CA LEU A 3 14.57 1.86 -21.75
C LEU A 3 14.73 1.00 -20.50
N LEU A 4 15.72 0.10 -20.50
CA LEU A 4 15.99 -0.81 -19.39
C LEU A 4 16.48 -0.05 -18.16
N PHE A 5 17.31 0.98 -18.37
CA PHE A 5 17.75 1.88 -17.30
C PHE A 5 16.58 2.65 -16.65
N ARG A 6 15.68 3.23 -17.46
CA ARG A 6 14.48 3.92 -16.96
C ARG A 6 13.57 3.00 -16.15
N PHE A 7 13.40 1.76 -16.61
CA PHE A 7 12.63 0.74 -15.92
C PHE A 7 13.24 0.39 -14.56
N ILE A 8 14.57 0.19 -14.48
CA ILE A 8 15.27 -0.09 -13.22
C ILE A 8 15.09 1.07 -12.23
N LEU A 9 15.25 2.32 -12.68
CA LEU A 9 15.06 3.49 -11.81
C LEU A 9 13.63 3.58 -11.26
N GLU A 10 12.64 3.20 -12.07
CA GLU A 10 11.24 3.17 -11.64
C GLU A 10 11.00 2.10 -10.56
N ILE A 11 11.59 0.90 -10.72
CA ILE A 11 11.55 -0.15 -9.69
C ILE A 11 12.21 0.33 -8.40
N ILE A 12 13.41 0.91 -8.48
CA ILE A 12 14.11 1.45 -7.31
C ILE A 12 13.23 2.48 -6.59
N ARG A 13 12.55 3.35 -7.34
CA ARG A 13 11.62 4.33 -6.76
C ARG A 13 10.45 3.67 -6.03
N ILE A 14 9.85 2.61 -6.61
CA ILE A 14 8.80 1.83 -5.95
C ILE A 14 9.32 1.23 -4.65
N LEU A 15 10.52 0.63 -4.65
CA LEU A 15 11.10 0.01 -3.46
C LEU A 15 11.41 1.02 -2.36
N ILE A 16 11.95 2.19 -2.71
CA ILE A 16 12.22 3.27 -1.74
C ILE A 16 10.91 3.74 -1.08
N TRP A 17 9.89 4.04 -1.88
CA TRP A 17 8.61 4.50 -1.32
C TRP A 17 7.89 3.41 -0.53
N MET A 18 8.03 2.15 -0.94
CA MET A 18 7.49 1.02 -0.19
C MET A 18 8.17 0.86 1.17
N ALA A 19 9.50 0.98 1.22
CA ALA A 19 10.25 0.93 2.48
C ALA A 19 9.86 2.08 3.43
N ILE A 20 9.74 3.30 2.91
CA ILE A 20 9.27 4.47 3.68
C ILE A 20 7.85 4.22 4.20
N PHE A 21 6.95 3.75 3.33
CA PHE A 21 5.57 3.47 3.72
C PHE A 21 5.50 2.43 4.82
N LEU A 22 6.20 1.30 4.69
CA LEU A 22 6.25 0.26 5.71
C LEU A 22 6.78 0.79 7.05
N ALA A 23 7.84 1.60 7.03
CA ALA A 23 8.37 2.22 8.23
C ALA A 23 7.36 3.15 8.92
N VAL A 24 6.61 3.94 8.14
CA VAL A 24 5.59 4.86 8.66
C VAL A 24 4.34 4.13 9.17
N THR A 25 3.94 3.04 8.53
CA THR A 25 2.72 2.31 8.91
C THR A 25 2.94 1.23 9.94
N SER A 26 4.18 0.80 10.17
CA SER A 26 4.51 -0.21 11.19
C SER A 26 3.99 0.15 12.59
N PRO A 27 4.17 1.39 13.10
CA PRO A 27 3.60 1.81 14.38
C PRO A 27 2.07 1.67 14.47
N VAL A 28 1.37 1.87 13.35
CA VAL A 28 -0.09 1.71 13.28
C VAL A 28 -0.48 0.26 13.55
N VAL A 29 0.24 -0.70 12.95
CA VAL A 29 -0.01 -2.13 13.20
C VAL A 29 0.28 -2.47 14.67
N THR A 30 1.39 -1.99 15.23
CA THR A 30 1.72 -2.26 16.65
C THR A 30 0.75 -1.63 17.65
N LEU A 31 0.05 -0.56 17.26
CA LEU A 31 -0.96 0.10 18.09
C LEU A 31 -2.24 -0.75 18.22
N PHE A 32 -2.69 -1.35 17.12
CA PHE A 32 -3.96 -2.07 17.07
C PHE A 32 -3.84 -3.58 17.32
N PHE A 33 -2.66 -4.17 17.09
CA PHE A 33 -2.42 -5.60 17.24
C PHE A 33 -1.42 -5.88 18.36
N ARG A 34 -1.82 -6.72 19.33
CA ARG A 34 -0.95 -7.15 20.44
C ARG A 34 0.01 -8.23 19.95
N GLN A 35 1.08 -8.49 20.70
CA GLN A 35 2.00 -9.61 20.38
C GLN A 35 1.31 -10.97 20.34
N SER A 36 0.19 -11.13 21.06
CA SER A 36 -0.63 -12.35 21.08
C SER A 36 -1.66 -12.42 19.96
N SER A 37 -1.79 -11.39 19.12
CA SER A 37 -2.75 -11.37 18.02
C SER A 37 -2.45 -12.50 17.03
N PRO A 38 -3.48 -13.21 16.51
CA PRO A 38 -3.29 -14.21 15.48
C PRO A 38 -2.54 -13.65 14.27
N GLY A 39 -1.53 -14.38 13.79
CA GLY A 39 -0.67 -13.93 12.68
C GLY A 39 -1.46 -13.63 11.40
N GLU A 40 -2.55 -14.37 11.16
CA GLU A 40 -3.44 -14.16 10.01
C GLU A 40 -4.08 -12.77 10.01
N ASN A 41 -4.48 -12.26 11.18
CA ASN A 41 -5.06 -10.92 11.31
C ASN A 41 -4.01 -9.84 11.02
N ILE A 42 -2.78 -10.03 11.48
CA ILE A 42 -1.67 -9.12 11.20
C ILE A 42 -1.35 -9.10 9.70
N ILE A 43 -1.34 -10.27 9.05
CA ILE A 43 -1.13 -10.38 7.59
C ILE A 43 -2.24 -9.66 6.83
N LEU A 44 -3.50 -9.84 7.22
CA LEU A 44 -4.64 -9.16 6.59
C LEU A 44 -4.55 -7.62 6.75
N ALA A 45 -4.14 -7.15 7.93
CA ALA A 45 -3.92 -5.73 8.18
C ALA A 45 -2.79 -5.16 7.32
N GLN A 46 -1.67 -5.89 7.20
CA GLN A 46 -0.55 -5.50 6.32
C GLN A 46 -0.95 -5.49 4.85
N ALA A 47 -1.74 -6.46 4.40
CA ALA A 47 -2.27 -6.50 3.04
C ALA A 47 -3.19 -5.29 2.74
N ALA A 48 -4.02 -4.90 3.70
CA ALA A 48 -4.86 -3.71 3.59
C ALA A 48 -4.03 -2.42 3.51
N LEU A 49 -2.99 -2.28 4.34
CA LEU A 49 -2.05 -1.16 4.28
C LEU A 49 -1.28 -1.13 2.96
N PHE A 50 -0.84 -2.29 2.46
CA PHE A 50 -0.20 -2.39 1.15
C PHE A 50 -1.14 -1.97 0.01
N LEU A 51 -2.43 -2.26 0.12
CA LEU A 51 -3.42 -1.77 -0.84
C LEU A 51 -3.53 -0.24 -0.81
N LEU A 52 -3.51 0.38 0.38
CA LEU A 52 -3.46 1.84 0.51
C LEU A 52 -2.18 2.42 -0.12
N TYR A 53 -1.04 1.79 0.10
CA TYR A 53 0.22 2.15 -0.56
C TYR A 53 0.06 2.11 -2.08
N PHE A 54 -0.49 1.03 -2.63
CA PHE A 54 -0.70 0.88 -4.07
C PHE A 54 -1.58 2.02 -4.62
N ILE A 55 -2.68 2.34 -3.95
CA ILE A 55 -3.58 3.44 -4.37
C ILE A 55 -2.83 4.78 -4.35
N PHE A 56 -2.13 5.07 -3.26
CA PHE A 56 -1.37 6.32 -3.11
C PHE A 56 -0.25 6.42 -4.16
N TYR A 57 0.48 5.34 -4.36
CA TYR A 57 1.55 5.26 -5.35
C TYR A 57 1.00 5.51 -6.76
N ARG A 58 -0.04 4.77 -7.16
CA ARG A 58 -0.59 4.83 -8.52
C ARG A 58 -1.19 6.20 -8.86
N ASN A 59 -1.80 6.86 -7.87
CA ASN A 59 -2.51 8.13 -8.07
C ASN A 59 -1.65 9.37 -7.85
N ARG A 60 -0.58 9.29 -7.04
CA ARG A 60 0.27 10.44 -6.69
C ARG A 60 1.73 10.21 -7.06
N LEU A 61 2.40 9.26 -6.41
CA LEU A 61 3.86 9.11 -6.51
C LEU A 61 4.33 8.71 -7.90
N GLN A 62 3.54 7.91 -8.62
CA GLN A 62 3.86 7.51 -9.99
C GLN A 62 3.70 8.68 -10.97
N GLN A 63 2.79 9.61 -10.68
CA GLN A 63 2.51 10.80 -11.49
C GLN A 63 3.59 11.87 -11.32
N SER A 64 4.21 11.95 -10.14
CA SER A 64 5.34 12.84 -9.86
C SER A 64 6.69 12.28 -10.34
N GLY A 65 6.68 11.23 -11.16
CA GLY A 65 7.88 10.54 -11.60
C GLY A 65 8.71 11.31 -12.63
N TRP A 66 10.02 11.03 -12.66
CA TRP A 66 10.95 11.60 -13.64
C TRP A 66 10.72 11.11 -15.08
N PHE A 67 10.00 10.00 -15.24
CA PHE A 67 9.75 9.36 -16.53
C PHE A 67 8.24 9.27 -16.81
N PRO A 68 7.61 10.35 -17.30
CA PRO A 68 6.21 10.31 -17.68
C PRO A 68 5.99 9.34 -18.84
N SER A 69 4.97 8.50 -18.72
CA SER A 69 4.53 7.58 -19.77
C SER A 69 3.03 7.77 -20.01
N LYS A 70 2.58 7.69 -21.26
CA LYS A 70 1.15 7.70 -21.61
C LYS A 70 0.34 6.59 -20.92
N HIS A 71 1.01 5.54 -20.47
CA HIS A 71 0.43 4.39 -19.78
C HIS A 71 0.38 4.57 -18.25
N ASN A 72 1.04 5.61 -17.72
CA ASN A 72 1.01 5.95 -16.30
C ASN A 72 -0.24 6.79 -16.00
N GLN A 73 -1.42 6.21 -16.19
CA GLN A 73 -2.66 6.88 -15.83
C GLN A 73 -3.05 6.57 -14.39
N PRO A 74 -3.55 7.57 -13.64
CA PRO A 74 -4.11 7.32 -12.31
C PRO A 74 -5.31 6.38 -12.42
N LEU A 75 -5.63 5.74 -11.31
CA LEU A 75 -6.85 4.95 -11.19
C LEU A 75 -8.06 5.87 -11.40
N SER A 76 -9.12 5.32 -12.00
CA SER A 76 -10.39 6.05 -12.08
C SER A 76 -10.90 6.37 -10.66
N ARG A 77 -11.71 7.42 -10.54
CA ARG A 77 -12.29 7.81 -9.24
C ARG A 77 -13.07 6.67 -8.58
N ARG A 78 -13.80 5.89 -9.39
CA ARG A 78 -14.56 4.72 -8.94
C ARG A 78 -13.65 3.61 -8.44
N ALA A 79 -12.61 3.24 -9.21
CA ALA A 79 -11.66 2.21 -8.79
C ALA A 79 -10.91 2.62 -7.52
N THR A 80 -10.48 3.89 -7.45
CA THR A 80 -9.83 4.46 -6.26
C THR A 80 -10.74 4.34 -5.03
N ALA A 81 -12.01 4.75 -5.14
CA ALA A 81 -12.96 4.67 -4.04
C ALA A 81 -13.23 3.22 -3.59
N LEU A 82 -13.43 2.30 -4.54
CA LEU A 82 -13.64 0.88 -4.23
C LEU A 82 -12.44 0.27 -3.50
N LEU A 83 -11.23 0.57 -3.96
CA LEU A 83 -9.99 0.06 -3.34
C LEU A 83 -9.75 0.68 -1.95
N TYR A 84 -10.09 1.96 -1.75
CA TYR A 84 -10.03 2.57 -0.42
C TYR A 84 -11.04 1.92 0.53
N LEU A 85 -12.27 1.70 0.08
CA LEU A 85 -13.31 1.05 0.88
C LEU A 85 -12.95 -0.39 1.21
N SER A 86 -12.39 -1.15 0.26
CA SER A 86 -11.95 -2.52 0.53
C SER A 86 -10.77 -2.55 1.49
N ALA A 87 -9.78 -1.67 1.32
CA ALA A 87 -8.66 -1.56 2.26
C ALA A 87 -9.14 -1.21 3.68
N ALA A 88 -10.03 -0.22 3.82
CA ALA A 88 -10.59 0.16 5.11
C ALA A 88 -11.37 -1.00 5.75
N THR A 89 -12.19 -1.69 4.96
CA THR A 89 -12.99 -2.83 5.44
C THR A 89 -12.09 -3.99 5.89
N CYS A 90 -11.07 -4.36 5.11
CA CYS A 90 -10.13 -5.41 5.47
C CYS A 90 -9.34 -5.05 6.74
N PHE A 91 -8.88 -3.81 6.86
CA PHE A 91 -8.14 -3.36 8.04
C PHE A 91 -9.02 -3.38 9.30
N SER A 92 -10.24 -2.83 9.22
CA SER A 92 -11.20 -2.87 10.32
C SER A 92 -11.60 -4.30 10.70
N ALA A 93 -11.80 -5.19 9.71
CA ALA A 93 -12.10 -6.59 9.95
C ALA A 93 -10.95 -7.31 10.67
N ALA A 94 -9.70 -7.08 10.23
CA ALA A 94 -8.52 -7.64 10.88
C ALA A 94 -8.42 -7.23 12.36
N ILE A 95 -8.67 -5.95 12.65
CA ILE A 95 -8.71 -5.44 14.02
C ILE A 95 -9.80 -6.15 14.83
N PHE A 96 -11.02 -6.16 14.31
CA PHE A 96 -12.17 -6.76 14.99
C PHE A 96 -11.94 -8.24 15.31
N MET A 97 -11.45 -9.03 14.35
CA MET A 97 -11.12 -10.44 14.55
C MET A 97 -9.99 -10.66 15.56
N SER A 98 -9.06 -9.70 15.68
CA SER A 98 -7.99 -9.78 16.68
C SER A 98 -8.48 -9.53 18.11
N TYR A 99 -9.63 -8.89 18.33
CA TYR A 99 -10.19 -8.68 19.67
C TYR A 99 -11.17 -9.77 20.10
N LEU A 100 -11.62 -10.62 19.16
CA LEU A 100 -12.45 -11.78 19.45
C LEU A 100 -11.66 -12.99 19.97
N HIS A 101 -10.34 -12.95 19.83
CA HIS A 101 -9.39 -13.96 20.33
C HIS A 101 -8.59 -13.40 21.50
#